data_AF-A0A9D8RA88-F1
#
_entry.id   AF-A0A9D8RA88-F1
#
_cell.length_a   1.000
_cell.length_b   1.000
_cell.length_c   1.000
_cell.angle_alpha   90.00
_cell.angle_beta   90.00
_cell.angle_gamma   90.00
#
_symmetry.space_group_name_H-M   'P 1'
#
loop_
_entity.id
_entity.type
_entity.pdbx_description
1 polymer ?
#
loop_
_entity_poly.entity_id
_entity_poly.type
_entity_poly.pdbx_seq_one_letter_code
_entity_poly.pdbx_strand_id
1 'polypeptide(L)'
;IFPDGNFTEASHLGGRADIIELTRIFEQEEQSRKKPLPMRVDHGMTMLGDETKGYNAGYSFLGRMFALGQVQGIIATVDRELGIEYHQPGFFD
;
A
#
# COMPACT_ATOMS: atom_id res chain seq x y z
N ILE A 1 16.68 -7.49 -2.27
CA ILE A 1 17.93 -7.12 -2.96
C ILE A 1 18.79 -8.37 -2.96
N PHE A 2 19.20 -8.80 -4.12
CA PHE A 2 20.00 -9.99 -4.33
C PHE A 2 21.48 -9.69 -4.05
N PRO A 3 22.33 -10.71 -3.84
CA PRO A 3 23.74 -10.52 -3.52
C PRO A 3 24.54 -9.72 -4.56
N ASP A 4 24.09 -9.70 -5.81
CA ASP A 4 24.69 -8.96 -6.93
C ASP A 4 24.20 -7.51 -7.05
N GLY A 5 23.37 -7.04 -6.11
CA GLY A 5 22.80 -5.69 -6.11
C GLY A 5 21.51 -5.54 -6.92
N ASN A 6 21.07 -6.58 -7.65
CA ASN A 6 19.79 -6.56 -8.34
C ASN A 6 18.61 -6.60 -7.35
N PHE A 7 17.43 -6.19 -7.81
CA PHE A 7 16.20 -6.32 -7.02
C PHE A 7 15.01 -6.65 -7.90
N THR A 8 13.95 -7.10 -7.24
CA THR A 8 12.62 -7.25 -7.82
C THR A 8 11.62 -6.53 -6.92
N GLU A 9 10.53 -6.04 -7.49
CA GLU A 9 9.43 -5.50 -6.72
C GLU A 9 8.77 -6.63 -5.92
N ALA A 10 8.52 -6.36 -4.64
CA ALA A 10 7.89 -7.33 -3.73
C ALA A 10 6.40 -6.99 -3.56
N SER A 11 5.63 -7.95 -3.03
CA SER A 11 4.30 -7.65 -2.49
C SER A 11 4.41 -6.59 -1.39
N HIS A 12 3.36 -5.77 -1.25
CA HIS A 12 3.25 -4.76 -0.20
C HIS A 12 3.25 -5.33 1.22
N LEU A 13 3.03 -6.64 1.40
CA LEU A 13 3.18 -7.34 2.69
C LEU A 13 4.56 -7.99 2.88
N GLY A 14 5.44 -7.86 1.90
CA GLY A 14 6.74 -8.53 1.91
C GLY A 14 7.89 -7.57 1.59
N GLY A 15 9.01 -8.17 1.20
CA GLY A 15 10.22 -7.42 0.95
C GLY A 15 10.80 -6.82 2.24
N ARG A 16 11.54 -5.72 2.08
CA ARG A 16 12.31 -5.09 3.16
C ARG A 16 11.74 -3.76 3.66
N ALA A 17 10.60 -3.35 3.11
CA ALA A 17 10.05 -2.02 3.35
C ALA A 17 9.32 -1.92 4.69
N ASP A 18 8.86 -3.05 5.25
CA ASP A 18 8.04 -3.10 6.47
C ASP A 18 6.91 -2.07 6.44
N ILE A 19 5.99 -2.27 5.50
CA ILE A 19 4.90 -1.33 5.26
C ILE A 19 3.97 -1.23 6.49
N ILE A 20 3.89 -2.26 7.32
CA ILE A 20 3.11 -2.22 8.56
C ILE A 20 3.67 -1.16 9.52
N GLU A 21 4.98 -1.19 9.76
CA GLU A 21 5.60 -0.20 10.63
C GLU A 21 5.61 1.20 10.02
N LEU A 22 5.82 1.31 8.70
CA LEU A 22 5.68 2.59 8.00
C LEU A 22 4.28 3.19 8.16
N THR A 23 3.23 2.38 8.01
CA THR A 23 1.85 2.83 8.23
C THR A 23 1.68 3.34 9.66
N ARG A 24 2.19 2.62 10.67
CA ARG A 24 2.13 3.09 12.07
C ARG A 24 2.77 4.46 12.28
N ILE A 25 3.94 4.68 11.68
CA ILE A 25 4.62 5.97 11.73
C ILE A 25 3.77 7.06 11.08
N PHE A 26 3.23 6.81 9.89
CA PHE A 26 2.44 7.81 9.18
C PHE A 26 1.12 8.13 9.88
N GLU A 27 0.41 7.15 10.43
CA GLU A 27 -0.83 7.38 11.18
C GLU A 27 -0.57 8.26 12.42
N GLN A 28 0.49 7.98 13.19
CA GLN A 28 0.88 8.82 14.33
C GLN A 28 1.22 10.26 13.90
N GLU A 29 1.90 10.39 12.77
CA GLU A 29 2.26 11.68 12.21
C GLU A 29 1.06 12.50 11.72
N GLU A 30 0.05 11.86 11.13
CA GLU A 30 -1.21 12.51 10.77
C GLU A 30 -1.94 13.07 11.99
N GLN A 31 -1.99 12.29 13.08
CA GLN A 31 -2.58 12.74 14.36
C GLN A 31 -1.81 13.92 14.96
N SER A 32 -0.48 13.86 14.93
CA SER A 32 0.40 14.93 15.42
C SER A 32 0.19 16.24 14.64
N ARG A 33 0.12 16.17 13.32
CA ARG A 33 -0.04 17.35 12.43
C ARG A 33 -1.49 17.79 12.26
N LYS A 34 -2.45 16.95 12.67
CA LYS A 34 -3.89 17.12 12.41
C LYS A 34 -4.19 17.38 10.94
N LYS A 35 -3.48 16.67 10.06
CA LYS A 35 -3.57 16.85 8.61
C LYS A 35 -3.37 15.51 7.91
N PRO A 36 -4.31 15.11 7.03
CA PRO A 36 -4.19 13.88 6.26
C PRO A 36 -2.96 13.87 5.33
N LEU A 37 -2.37 12.70 5.13
CA LEU A 37 -1.30 12.41 4.18
C LEU A 37 -1.83 11.51 3.06
N PRO A 38 -2.06 12.07 1.86
CA PRO A 38 -2.53 11.26 0.75
C PRO A 38 -1.46 10.24 0.35
N MET A 39 -1.88 8.98 0.17
CA MET A 39 -1.02 7.87 -0.26
C MET A 39 -1.52 7.23 -1.56
N ARG A 40 -0.62 6.52 -2.24
CA ARG A 40 -0.91 5.62 -3.35
C ARG A 40 -0.04 4.39 -3.24
N VAL A 41 -0.50 3.23 -3.71
CA VAL A 41 0.28 1.97 -3.70
C VAL A 41 1.45 1.93 -4.66
N ASP A 42 1.57 2.98 -5.48
CA ASP A 42 2.54 3.16 -6.55
C ASP A 42 2.41 2.11 -7.66
N HIS A 43 3.09 0.98 -7.49
CA HIS A 43 3.14 -0.11 -8.46
C HIS A 43 2.35 -1.32 -7.96
N GLY A 44 2.01 -2.20 -8.90
CA GLY A 44 1.36 -3.49 -8.63
C GLY A 44 1.80 -4.54 -9.63
N MET A 45 1.75 -5.80 -9.20
CA MET A 45 2.10 -6.93 -10.06
C MET A 45 1.13 -7.06 -11.24
N THR A 46 1.65 -7.36 -12.43
CA THR A 46 0.80 -7.79 -13.54
C THR A 46 0.19 -9.15 -13.22
N MET A 47 -1.14 -9.25 -13.29
CA MET A 47 -1.85 -10.46 -12.87
C MET A 47 -3.14 -10.67 -13.67
N LEU A 48 -3.60 -11.93 -13.71
CA LEU A 48 -4.95 -12.32 -14.13
C LEU A 48 -5.38 -11.76 -15.51
N GLY A 49 -4.49 -11.75 -16.49
CA GLY A 49 -4.80 -11.31 -17.86
C GLY A 49 -4.49 -9.84 -18.15
N ASP A 50 -4.02 -9.07 -17.15
CA ASP A 50 -3.61 -7.67 -17.32
C ASP A 50 -2.44 -7.51 -18.31
N GLU A 51 -1.63 -8.55 -18.53
CA GLU A 51 -0.53 -8.55 -19.49
C GLU A 51 -0.98 -8.30 -20.93
N THR A 52 -2.24 -8.58 -21.24
CA THR A 52 -2.83 -8.38 -22.58
C THR A 52 -3.49 -7.01 -22.77
N LYS A 53 -3.53 -6.18 -21.73
CA LYS A 53 -4.33 -4.94 -21.70
C LYS A 53 -3.56 -3.68 -22.11
N GLY A 54 -2.27 -3.79 -22.37
CA GLY A 54 -1.43 -2.65 -22.78
C GLY A 54 -1.19 -1.64 -21.65
N TYR A 55 -1.25 -2.06 -20.38
CA TYR A 55 -0.88 -1.20 -19.26
C TYR A 55 0.62 -0.90 -19.24
N ASN A 56 0.98 0.28 -18.71
CA ASN A 56 2.37 0.58 -18.40
C ASN A 56 2.89 -0.40 -17.33
N ALA A 57 4.15 -0.80 -17.43
CA ALA A 57 4.80 -1.68 -16.46
C ALA A 57 4.63 -1.14 -15.03
N GLY A 58 4.15 -1.98 -14.11
CA GLY A 58 3.85 -1.61 -12.71
C GLY A 58 2.48 -0.96 -12.50
N TYR A 59 1.75 -0.57 -13.55
CA TYR A 59 0.49 0.19 -13.45
C TYR A 59 -0.76 -0.63 -13.82
N SER A 60 -0.64 -1.95 -13.83
CA SER A 60 -1.76 -2.86 -14.09
C SER A 60 -2.91 -2.65 -13.10
N PHE A 61 -4.14 -2.79 -13.58
CA PHE A 61 -5.35 -2.49 -12.79
C PHE A 61 -5.51 -3.46 -11.62
N LEU A 62 -5.52 -4.77 -11.89
CA LEU A 62 -5.75 -5.79 -10.86
C LEU A 62 -4.60 -5.82 -9.86
N GLY A 63 -3.37 -5.62 -10.34
CA GLY A 63 -2.18 -5.52 -9.48
C GLY A 63 -2.29 -4.42 -8.43
N ARG A 64 -2.60 -3.20 -8.86
CA ARG A 64 -2.73 -2.06 -7.95
C ARG A 64 -3.98 -2.14 -7.08
N MET A 65 -5.07 -2.71 -7.58
CA MET A 65 -6.27 -2.97 -6.79
C MET A 65 -5.99 -3.97 -5.66
N PHE A 66 -5.26 -5.06 -5.95
CA PHE A 66 -4.83 -6.02 -4.93
C PHE A 66 -3.93 -5.37 -3.87
N ALA A 67 -2.92 -4.61 -4.31
CA ALA A 67 -2.06 -3.85 -3.42
C ALA A 67 -2.84 -2.87 -2.53
N LEU A 68 -3.85 -2.18 -3.09
CA LEU A 68 -4.68 -1.25 -2.33
C LEU A 68 -5.47 -1.97 -1.25
N GLY A 69 -6.02 -3.14 -1.55
CA GLY A 69 -6.69 -3.98 -0.55
C GLY A 69 -5.75 -4.44 0.58
N GLN A 70 -4.50 -4.79 0.27
CA GLN A 70 -3.50 -5.12 1.29
C GLN A 70 -3.23 -3.92 2.20
N VAL A 71 -2.93 -2.75 1.62
CA VAL A 71 -2.59 -1.55 2.39
C VAL A 71 -3.78 -1.03 3.20
N GLN A 72 -5.01 -1.08 2.68
CA GLN A 72 -6.22 -0.73 3.45
C GLN A 72 -6.40 -1.64 4.67
N GLY A 73 -6.13 -2.95 4.53
CA GLY A 73 -6.18 -3.87 5.67
C GLY A 73 -5.12 -3.57 6.74
N ILE A 74 -3.92 -3.13 6.32
CA ILE A 74 -2.86 -2.69 7.24
C ILE A 74 -3.32 -1.45 8.01
N ILE A 75 -3.79 -0.42 7.30
CA ILE A 75 -4.27 0.84 7.90
C ILE A 75 -5.37 0.55 8.92
N ALA A 76 -6.41 -0.20 8.54
CA ALA A 76 -7.49 -0.55 9.46
C ALA A 76 -7.02 -1.27 10.73
N THR A 77 -5.99 -2.11 10.62
CA THR A 77 -5.40 -2.82 11.76
C THR A 77 -4.60 -1.88 12.65
N VAL A 78 -3.73 -1.05 12.05
CA VAL A 78 -2.89 -0.08 12.75
C VAL A 78 -3.73 0.97 13.46
N ASP A 79 -4.76 1.50 12.81
CA ASP A 79 -5.68 2.46 13.39
C ASP A 79 -6.34 1.89 14.64
N ARG A 80 -6.85 0.66 14.55
CA ARG A 80 -7.44 -0.05 15.70
C ARG A 80 -6.44 -0.18 16.86
N GLU A 81 -5.18 -0.49 16.58
CA GLU A 81 -4.14 -0.62 17.61
C GLU A 81 -3.76 0.72 18.24
N LEU A 82 -3.79 1.82 17.47
CA LEU A 82 -3.50 3.17 17.93
C LEU A 82 -4.72 3.87 18.55
N GLY A 83 -5.92 3.27 18.48
CA GLY A 83 -7.16 3.88 18.93
C GLY A 83 -7.68 5.00 18.01
N ILE A 84 -7.27 4.99 16.74
CA ILE A 84 -7.73 5.89 15.69
C ILE A 84 -9.02 5.31 15.08
N GLU A 85 -10.00 6.16 14.79
CA GLU A 85 -11.22 5.75 14.10
C GLU A 85 -10.91 5.53 12.61
N TYR A 86 -10.86 4.25 12.20
CA TYR A 86 -10.68 3.90 10.80
C TYR A 86 -11.89 4.29 9.95
N HIS A 87 -11.63 5.01 8.86
CA HIS A 87 -12.59 5.31 7.81
C HIS A 87 -12.10 4.72 6.50
N GLN A 88 -12.95 3.95 5.81
CA GLN A 88 -12.54 3.33 4.55
C GLN A 88 -12.27 4.41 3.48
N PRO A 89 -11.03 4.52 2.96
CA PRO A 89 -10.74 5.53 1.96
C PRO A 89 -11.45 5.24 0.63
N GLY A 90 -12.08 6.26 0.03
CA GLY A 90 -12.60 6.20 -1.34
C GLY A 90 -13.99 5.61 -1.52
N PHE A 91 -14.67 5.22 -0.44
CA PHE A 91 -16.10 4.91 -0.47
C PHE A 91 -16.80 5.74 0.59
N PHE A 92 -17.43 6.83 0.13
CA PHE A 92 -18.20 7.82 0.88
C PHE A 92 -17.38 8.81 1.72
N ASP A 93 -17.55 10.10 1.41
CA ASP A 93 -17.44 11.22 2.36
C ASP A 93 -18.80 11.35 3.09
#